data_AF-A0A522QLA5-F1
#
_entry.id   AF-A0A522QLA5-F1
#
_cell.length_a   1.000
_cell.length_b   1.000
_cell.length_c   1.000
_cell.angle_alpha   90.00
_cell.angle_beta   90.00
_cell.angle_gamma   90.00
#
_symmetry.space_group_name_H-M   'P 1'
#
loop_
_entity.id
_entity.type
_entity.pdbx_description
1 polymer ?
#
loop_
_entity_poly.entity_id
_entity_poly.type
_entity_poly.pdbx_seq_one_letter_code
_entity_poly.pdbx_strand_id
1 'polypeptide(L)' 'AVPSIFSGLRLGLVYALLGVVAGEIIAAEKGLGQLLTYLAGSFETNGVFAVLLLLALLGEALTYTTSRIERYLLRWR' A
#
# COMPACT_ATOMS: atom_id res chain seq x y z
N ALA A 1 -3.85 -19.14 18.54
CA ALA A 1 -4.31 -17.77 18.84
C ALA A 1 -3.37 -16.68 18.31
N VAL A 2 -2.05 -16.77 18.50
CA VAL A 2 -1.09 -15.76 17.98
C VAL A 2 -1.09 -15.65 16.42
N PRO A 3 -1.17 -16.74 15.63
CA PRO A 3 -1.15 -16.63 14.16
C PRO A 3 -2.36 -15.88 13.56
N SER A 4 -3.53 -15.99 14.20
CA SER A 4 -4.76 -15.34 13.72
C SER A 4 -4.76 -13.83 13.92
N ILE A 5 -4.10 -13.33 14.98
CA ILE A 5 -3.97 -11.88 15.22
C ILE A 5 -3.07 -11.25 14.16
N PHE A 6 -1.97 -11.91 13.77
CA PHE A 6 -1.08 -11.44 12.71
C PHE A 6 -1.74 -11.46 11.32
N SER A 7 -2.56 -12.47 11.04
CA SER A 7 -3.38 -12.50 9.82
C SER A 7 -4.37 -11.31 9.78
N GLY A 8 -5.00 -10.99 10.91
CA GLY A 8 -5.85 -9.80 11.05
C GLY A 8 -5.09 -8.48 10.86
N LEU A 9 -3.88 -8.38 11.43
CA LEU A 9 -3.01 -7.22 11.26
C LEU A 9 -2.63 -7.01 9.79
N ARG A 10 -2.31 -8.08 9.07
CA ARG A 10 -1.99 -8.05 7.64
C ARG A 10 -3.14 -7.50 6.81
N LEU A 11 -4.36 -8.00 7.03
CA LEU A 11 -5.56 -7.48 6.38
C LEU A 11 -5.80 -6.00 6.73
N GLY A 12 -5.64 -5.64 8.01
CA GLY A 12 -5.77 -4.24 8.46
C GLY A 12 -4.78 -3.29 7.77
N LEU A 13 -3.54 -3.73 7.56
CA LEU A 13 -2.53 -2.97 6.83
C LEU A 13 -2.89 -2.77 5.36
N VAL A 14 -3.41 -3.79 4.68
CA VAL A 14 -3.89 -3.66 3.29
C VAL A 14 -5.03 -2.64 3.21
N TYR A 15 -6.00 -2.71 4.13
CA TYR A 15 -7.09 -1.74 4.17
C TYR A 15 -6.64 -0.32 4.53
N ALA A 16 -5.65 -0.17 5.43
CA ALA A 16 -5.07 1.12 5.75
C ALA A 16 -4.38 1.74 4.54
N LEU A 17 -3.64 0.93 3.76
CA LEU A 17 -2.99 1.36 2.52
C LEU A 17 -4.03 1.84 1.49
N LEU A 18 -5.09 1.05 1.28
CA LEU A 18 -6.20 1.44 0.40
C LEU A 18 -6.87 2.73 0.88
N GLY A 19 -7.07 2.88 2.19
CA GLY A 19 -7.65 4.08 2.80
C GLY A 19 -6.79 5.32 2.60
N VAL A 20 -5.47 5.21 2.77
CA VAL A 20 -4.52 6.31 2.52
C VAL A 20 -4.54 6.72 1.05
N VAL A 21 -4.45 5.77 0.13
CA VAL A 21 -4.47 6.08 -1.32
C VAL A 21 -5.80 6.71 -1.73
N ALA A 22 -6.94 6.20 -1.22
CA ALA A 22 -8.24 6.82 -1.45
C ALA A 22 -8.30 8.25 -0.89
N GLY A 23 -7.74 8.47 0.30
CA GLY A 23 -7.61 9.80 0.90
C GLY A 23 -6.73 10.74 0.08
N GLU A 24 -5.61 10.24 -0.46
CA GLU A 24 -4.72 11.00 -1.34
C GLU A 24 -5.44 11.46 -2.61
N ILE A 25 -6.31 10.62 -3.18
CA ILE A 25 -7.07 10.95 -4.40
C ILE A 25 -8.11 12.05 -4.13
N ILE A 26 -8.72 12.09 -2.94
CA ILE A 26 -9.85 12.97 -2.64
C ILE A 26 -9.41 14.31 -2.04
N ALA A 27 -8.42 14.30 -1.14
CA ALA A 27 -8.15 15.42 -0.25
C ALA A 27 -6.69 15.88 -0.22
N ALA A 28 -5.74 15.15 -0.81
CA ALA A 28 -4.34 15.55 -0.80
C ALA A 28 -3.99 16.43 -1.99
N GLU A 29 -3.28 17.53 -1.73
CA GLU A 29 -2.71 18.37 -2.80
C GLU A 29 -1.46 17.76 -3.44
N LYS A 30 -0.81 16.81 -2.75
CA LYS A 30 0.37 16.08 -3.21
C LYS A 30 0.30 14.65 -2.70
N GLY A 31 0.52 13.69 -3.59
CA GLY A 31 0.52 12.27 -3.25
C GLY A 31 0.61 11.40 -4.50
N LEU A 32 0.91 10.11 -4.33
CA LEU A 32 0.95 9.19 -5.46
C LEU A 32 -0.45 8.93 -6.01
N GLY A 33 -1.47 8.86 -5.15
CA GLY A 33 -2.88 8.78 -5.57
C GLY A 33 -3.32 10.02 -6.38
N GLN A 34 -2.99 11.22 -5.91
CA GLN A 34 -3.30 12.46 -6.61
C GLN A 34 -2.57 12.53 -7.97
N LEU A 35 -1.28 12.17 -8.02
CA LEU A 35 -0.49 12.15 -9.25
C LEU A 35 -1.06 11.13 -10.26
N LEU A 36 -1.50 9.97 -9.79
CA LEU A 36 -2.17 8.97 -10.62
C LEU A 36 -3.42 9.57 -11.29
N THR A 37 -4.28 10.24 -10.51
CA THR A 37 -5.50 10.89 -11.03
C THR A 37 -5.17 12.02 -11.99
N TYR A 38 -4.14 12.81 -11.70
CA TYR A 38 -3.67 13.87 -12.58
C TYR A 38 -3.23 13.32 -13.94
N LEU A 39 -2.31 12.34 -13.95
CA LEU A 39 -1.80 11.72 -15.17
C LEU A 39 -2.89 11.00 -15.95
N ALA A 40 -3.83 10.35 -15.26
CA ALA A 40 -5.00 9.73 -15.88
C ALA A 40 -5.91 10.78 -16.55
N GLY A 41 -6.12 11.93 -15.91
CA GLY A 41 -6.86 13.05 -16.49
C GLY A 41 -6.15 13.72 -17.67
N SER A 42 -4.82 13.71 -17.67
CA SER A 42 -3.97 14.19 -18.79
C SER A 42 -3.78 13.16 -19.90
N PHE A 43 -4.40 11.97 -19.80
CA PHE A 43 -4.23 10.85 -20.73
C PHE A 43 -2.77 10.39 -20.90
N GLU A 44 -1.91 10.67 -19.93
CA GLU A 44 -0.51 10.24 -19.92
C GLU A 44 -0.38 8.80 -19.39
N THR A 45 -0.74 7.84 -20.24
CA THR A 45 -0.78 6.42 -19.88
C THR A 45 0.57 5.89 -19.36
N ASN A 46 1.69 6.36 -19.93
CA ASN A 46 3.02 5.98 -19.46
C ASN A 46 3.24 6.36 -17.99
N GLY A 47 2.83 7.58 -17.61
CA GLY A 47 2.91 8.06 -16.23
C GLY A 47 1.99 7.27 -15.30
N VAL A 48 0.77 6.98 -15.74
CA VAL A 48 -0.19 6.15 -14.98
C VAL A 48 0.42 4.78 -14.64
N PHE A 49 0.98 4.07 -15.62
CA PHE A 49 1.61 2.77 -15.37
C PHE A 49 2.84 2.85 -14.46
N ALA A 50 3.65 3.91 -14.59
CA ALA A 50 4.80 4.14 -13.70
C ALA A 50 4.35 4.33 -12.24
N VAL A 51 3.30 5.12 -12.01
CA VAL A 51 2.75 5.34 -10.66
C VAL A 51 2.08 4.07 -10.11
N LEU A 52 1.34 3.33 -10.94
CA LEU A 52 0.77 2.04 -10.53
C LEU A 52 1.84 1.03 -10.12
N LEU A 53 2.95 0.95 -10.86
CA LEU A 53 4.09 0.11 -10.49
C LEU A 53 4.72 0.55 -9.17
N LEU A 54 4.89 1.85 -8.94
CA LEU A 54 5.40 2.36 -7.67
C LEU A 54 4.47 2.03 -6.51
N LEU A 55 3.15 2.21 -6.68
CA LEU A 55 2.14 1.85 -5.67
C LEU A 55 2.13 0.35 -5.38
N ALA A 56 2.25 -0.50 -6.42
CA ALA A 56 2.35 -1.94 -6.27
C ALA A 56 3.61 -2.34 -5.49
N LEU A 57 4.76 -1.76 -5.83
CA LEU A 57 6.02 -1.99 -5.10
C LEU A 57 5.95 -1.54 -3.64
N LEU A 58 5.29 -0.42 -3.35
CA LEU A 58 5.06 0.03 -1.97
C LEU A 58 4.14 -0.92 -1.21
N GLY A 59 3.06 -1.38 -1.82
CA GLY A 59 2.14 -2.36 -1.22
C GLY A 59 2.83 -3.70 -0.94
N GLU A 60 3.62 -4.18 -1.90
CA GLU A 60 4.46 -5.37 -1.77
C GLU A 60 5.49 -5.19 -0.65
N ALA A 61 6.20 -4.05 -0.60
CA ALA A 61 7.19 -3.75 0.42
C ALA A 61 6.57 -3.69 1.83
N LEU A 62 5.39 -3.08 1.98
CA LEU A 62 4.68 -3.03 3.25
C LEU A 62 4.23 -4.44 3.69
N THR A 63 3.71 -5.22 2.75
CA THR A 63 3.30 -6.60 3.02
C THR A 63 4.50 -7.49 3.39
N TYR A 64 5.63 -7.31 2.70
CA TYR A 64 6.87 -8.02 2.94
C TYR A 64 7.48 -7.68 4.29
N THR A 65 7.57 -6.39 4.64
CA THR A 65 8.07 -5.92 5.95
C THR A 65 7.21 -6.43 7.09
N THR A 66 5.89 -6.37 6.95
CA THR A 66 4.95 -6.93 7.92
C THR A 66 5.15 -8.44 8.09
N SER A 67 5.29 -9.17 6.98
CA SER A 67 5.55 -10.61 7.03
C SER A 67 6.92 -10.95 7.62
N ARG A 68 7.94 -10.11 7.42
CA ARG A 68 9.26 -10.26 8.05
C ARG A 68 9.19 -10.03 9.56
N ILE A 69 8.46 -9.02 10.00
CA ILE A 69 8.23 -8.73 11.42
C ILE A 69 7.50 -9.89 12.08
N GLU A 70 6.46 -10.42 11.44
CA GLU A 70 5.74 -11.62 11.88
C GLU A 70 6.71 -12.81 12.08
N ARG A 71 7.55 -13.10 11.07
CA ARG A 71 8.54 -14.19 11.16
C ARG A 71 9.59 -13.95 12.23
N TYR A 72 10.03 -12.71 12.45
CA TYR A 72 11.02 -12.37 13.48
C TYR A 72 10.45 -12.53 14.89
N LEU A 73 9.22 -12.08 15.12
CA LEU A 73 8.52 -12.22 16.40
C LEU A 73 8.13 -13.66 16.70
N LEU A 74 7.74 -14.43 15.68
CA LEU A 74 7.48 -15.87 15.81
C LEU A 74 8.77 -16.70 15.96
N ARG A 75 9.95 -16.13 15.66
CA ARG A 75 11.25 -16.81 15.80
C ARG A 75 11.69 -17.01 17.24
N TRP A 76 11.08 -16.29 18.19
CA TRP A 76 11.33 -16.41 19.62
C TRP A 76 10.36 -17.40 20.31
N ARG A 77 9.72 -18.28 19.52
CA ARG A 77 9.04 -19.48 19.97
C ARG A 77 9.65 -20.71 19.31
#